data_AF-A0A2V9AW60-F1
#
_entry.id   AF-A0A2V9AW60-F1
#
_cell.length_a   1.000
_cell.length_b   1.000
_cell.length_c   1.000
_cell.angle_alpha   90.00
_cell.angle_beta   90.00
_cell.angle_gamma   90.00
#
_symmetry.space_group_name_H-M   'P 1'
#
loop_
_entity.id
_entity.type
_entity.pdbx_description
1 polymer ?
#
loop_
_entity_poly.entity_id
_entity_poly.type
_entity_poly.pdbx_seq_one_letter_code
_entity_poly.pdbx_strand_id
1 'polypeptide(L)'
;MAERPVLVGLIPQTVVLDPGDQVSWISDAGNLRIEFDANRCPFSSNVFQAPSGTRLLSGPPRPGSKASTYKYRLWLNDQPVGQGEVILREK
;
A
#
# COMPACT_ATOMS: atom_id res chain seq x y z
N MET A 1 32.28 4.40 13.14
CA MET A 1 31.88 4.24 11.73
C MET A 1 30.35 4.26 11.71
N ALA A 2 29.72 5.18 10.99
CA ALA A 2 28.26 5.28 10.97
C ALA A 2 27.71 4.36 9.89
N GLU A 3 27.03 3.28 10.31
CA GLU A 3 26.32 2.39 9.39
C GLU A 3 25.04 3.07 8.90
N ARG A 4 24.74 2.94 7.61
CA ARG A 4 23.50 3.41 7.01
C ARG A 4 22.69 2.18 6.59
N PRO A 5 21.57 1.88 7.25
CA PRO A 5 20.76 0.73 6.88
C PRO A 5 20.22 0.91 5.45
N VAL A 6 20.40 -0.10 4.61
CA VAL A 6 19.79 -0.18 3.28
C VAL A 6 18.56 -1.08 3.40
N LEU A 7 17.40 -0.56 3.04
CA LEU A 7 16.20 -1.35 2.91
C LEU A 7 16.32 -2.26 1.69
N VAL A 8 16.44 -3.57 1.92
CA VAL A 8 16.37 -4.59 0.86
C VAL A 8 15.03 -5.29 0.99
N GLY A 9 14.05 -4.91 0.16
CA GLY A 9 12.72 -5.49 0.14
C GLY A 9 12.03 -5.32 -1.21
N LEU A 10 11.16 -6.26 -1.56
CA LEU A 10 10.34 -6.20 -2.78
C LEU A 10 9.31 -5.06 -2.63
N ILE A 11 9.41 -4.04 -3.46
CA ILE A 11 8.36 -3.02 -3.62
C ILE A 11 7.35 -3.62 -4.61
N PRO A 12 6.13 -4.02 -4.21
CA PRO A 12 5.15 -4.51 -5.17
C PRO A 12 4.77 -3.36 -6.11
N GLN A 13 5.15 -3.46 -7.38
CA GLN A 13 4.91 -2.37 -8.32
C GLN A 13 3.48 -2.33 -8.85
N THR A 14 2.78 -3.46 -8.96
CA THR A 14 1.37 -3.50 -9.36
C THR A 14 0.68 -4.70 -8.72
N VAL A 15 -0.49 -4.51 -8.12
CA VAL A 15 -1.37 -5.59 -7.63
C VAL A 15 -2.71 -5.49 -8.36
N VAL A 16 -3.23 -6.62 -8.85
CA VAL A 16 -4.56 -6.68 -9.47
C VAL A 16 -5.52 -7.31 -8.47
N LEU A 17 -6.69 -6.68 -8.26
CA LEU A 17 -7.74 -7.17 -7.37
C LEU A 17 -8.99 -7.53 -8.15
N ASP A 18 -9.53 -8.71 -7.86
CA ASP A 18 -10.88 -9.10 -8.23
C ASP A 18 -11.89 -8.57 -7.18
N PRO A 19 -13.20 -8.58 -7.49
CA PRO A 19 -14.22 -8.08 -6.58
C PRO A 19 -14.25 -8.84 -5.24
N GLY A 20 -14.00 -8.12 -4.14
CA GLY A 20 -13.97 -8.70 -2.79
C GLY A 20 -12.57 -9.00 -2.26
N ASP A 21 -11.55 -8.93 -3.12
CA ASP A 21 -10.16 -9.04 -2.70
C ASP A 21 -9.70 -7.81 -1.90
N GLN A 22 -8.57 -7.95 -1.22
CA GLN A 22 -7.89 -6.85 -0.53
C GLN A 22 -6.39 -6.96 -0.71
N VAL A 23 -5.69 -5.83 -0.61
CA VAL A 23 -4.22 -5.82 -0.57
C VAL A 23 -3.75 -6.05 0.85
N SER A 24 -2.67 -6.80 0.98
CA SER A 24 -1.92 -6.93 2.21
C SER A 24 -0.49 -6.41 2.02
N TRP A 25 -0.06 -5.52 2.92
CA TRP A 25 1.32 -5.08 2.99
C TRP A 25 1.94 -5.51 4.32
N ILE A 26 3.21 -5.89 4.31
CA ILE A 26 3.97 -6.24 5.51
C ILE A 26 5.43 -5.83 5.28
N SER A 27 6.09 -5.35 6.33
CA SER A 27 7.50 -5.01 6.32
C SER A 27 8.09 -5.24 7.70
N ASP A 28 9.22 -5.94 7.77
CA ASP A 28 9.98 -6.13 9.01
C ASP A 28 11.06 -5.05 9.21
N ALA A 29 11.16 -4.11 8.27
CA ALA A 29 12.22 -3.11 8.26
C ALA A 29 11.89 -1.81 9.01
N GLY A 30 10.66 -1.65 9.52
CA GLY A 30 10.24 -0.44 10.21
C GLY A 30 8.75 -0.18 10.16
N ASN A 31 8.35 0.98 10.68
CA ASN A 31 6.96 1.43 10.66
C ASN A 31 6.54 1.71 9.21
N LEU A 32 5.61 0.92 8.71
CA LEU A 32 5.13 0.97 7.35
C LEU A 32 3.95 1.94 7.25
N ARG A 33 3.98 2.82 6.26
CA ARG A 33 2.81 3.63 5.89
C ARG A 33 2.55 3.58 4.38
N ILE A 34 1.30 3.29 4.03
CA ILE A 34 0.76 3.30 2.67
C ILE A 34 -0.18 4.49 2.54
N GLU A 35 0.03 5.31 1.52
CA GLU A 35 -0.74 6.53 1.33
C GLU A 35 -1.23 6.65 -0.12
N PHE A 36 -2.54 6.55 -0.30
CA PHE A 36 -3.23 6.91 -1.53
C PHE A 36 -3.59 8.39 -1.53
N ASP A 37 -3.73 8.96 -2.71
CA ASP A 37 -4.37 10.26 -2.85
C ASP A 37 -5.82 10.18 -2.34
N ALA A 38 -6.22 11.16 -1.53
CA ALA A 38 -7.51 11.15 -0.84
C ALA A 38 -8.71 11.15 -1.79
N ASN A 39 -8.56 11.73 -2.98
CA ASN A 39 -9.59 11.78 -4.02
C ASN A 39 -9.50 10.58 -4.97
N ARG A 40 -8.44 9.78 -4.88
CA ARG A 40 -8.11 8.66 -5.76
C ARG A 40 -7.71 7.43 -4.95
N CYS A 41 -8.55 7.06 -4.00
CA CYS A 41 -8.44 5.82 -3.21
C CYS A 41 -9.70 4.95 -3.38
N PRO A 42 -9.58 3.64 -3.63
CA PRO A 42 -10.73 2.75 -3.70
C PRO A 42 -11.19 2.24 -2.33
N PHE A 43 -10.38 2.38 -1.28
CA PHE A 43 -10.60 1.77 0.03
C PHE A 43 -11.25 2.72 1.03
N SER A 44 -11.67 2.21 2.20
CA SER A 44 -12.30 2.98 3.27
C SER A 44 -11.37 4.05 3.87
N SER A 45 -10.07 3.79 3.91
CA SER A 45 -9.02 4.75 4.27
C SER A 45 -8.10 4.98 3.08
N ASN A 46 -7.56 6.20 2.96
CA ASN A 46 -6.45 6.48 2.03
C ASN A 46 -5.08 6.37 2.71
N VAL A 47 -5.02 6.25 4.05
CA VAL A 47 -3.78 6.07 4.82
C VAL A 47 -3.88 4.79 5.64
N PHE A 48 -2.88 3.93 5.50
CA PHE A 48 -2.72 2.71 6.30
C PHE A 48 -1.35 2.74 6.96
N GLN A 49 -1.28 2.46 8.26
CA GLN A 49 -0.02 2.51 9.01
C GLN A 49 0.05 1.44 10.08
N ALA A 50 1.20 0.80 10.19
CA ALA A 50 1.43 -0.25 11.19
C ALA A 50 2.91 -0.29 11.60
N PRO A 51 3.20 -0.76 12.82
CA PRO A 51 4.57 -1.02 13.23
C PRO A 51 5.18 -2.17 12.42
N SER A 52 6.51 -2.30 12.52
CA SER A 52 7.26 -3.38 11.89
C SER A 52 6.69 -4.77 12.22
N GLY A 53 6.67 -5.66 11.24
CA GLY A 53 6.15 -7.03 11.34
C GLY A 53 4.64 -7.16 11.41
N THR A 54 3.90 -6.05 11.46
CA THR A 54 2.43 -6.07 11.45
C THR A 54 1.90 -5.99 10.03
N ARG A 55 0.94 -6.87 9.72
CA ARG A 55 0.25 -6.89 8.43
C ARG A 55 -0.76 -5.75 8.34
N LEU A 56 -0.60 -4.90 7.33
CA LEU A 56 -1.60 -3.93 6.90
C LEU A 56 -2.56 -4.56 5.91
N LEU A 57 -3.85 -4.29 6.09
CA LEU A 57 -4.92 -4.77 5.24
C LEU A 57 -5.72 -3.57 4.74
N SER A 58 -5.95 -3.50 3.42
CA SER A 58 -6.75 -2.42 2.84
C SER A 58 -8.24 -2.52 3.16
N GLY A 59 -8.70 -3.74 3.47
CA GLY A 59 -10.10 -4.12 3.27
C GLY A 59 -10.46 -4.17 1.78
N PRO A 60 -11.67 -4.66 1.43
CA PRO A 60 -12.10 -4.69 0.04
C PRO A 60 -12.30 -3.28 -0.50
N PRO A 61 -12.15 -3.06 -1.83
CA PRO A 61 -12.58 -1.85 -2.48
C PRO A 61 -14.03 -1.49 -2.11
N ARG A 62 -14.30 -0.19 -1.93
CA ARG A 62 -15.64 0.30 -1.63
C ARG A 62 -16.59 -0.04 -2.78
N PRO A 63 -17.87 -0.37 -2.49
CA PRO A 63 -18.88 -0.52 -3.52
C PRO A 63 -18.93 0.71 -4.44
N GLY A 64 -19.02 0.49 -5.76
CA GLY A 64 -19.01 1.57 -6.75
C GLY A 64 -17.63 2.15 -7.08
N SER A 65 -16.54 1.60 -6.52
CA SER A 65 -15.19 1.92 -6.99
C SER A 65 -15.05 1.58 -8.48
N LYS A 66 -14.45 2.49 -9.25
CA LYS A 66 -14.25 2.31 -10.69
C LYS A 66 -13.18 1.26 -10.94
N ALA A 67 -13.36 0.41 -11.95
CA ALA A 67 -12.28 -0.42 -12.47
C ALA A 67 -11.21 0.49 -13.07
N SER A 68 -10.06 0.59 -12.39
CA SER A 68 -9.00 1.53 -12.72
C SER A 68 -7.74 1.23 -11.94
N THR A 69 -6.69 2.02 -12.22
CA THR A 69 -5.42 2.01 -11.50
C THR A 69 -5.40 3.10 -10.42
N TYR A 70 -5.11 2.68 -9.19
CA TYR A 70 -5.01 3.50 -8.00
C TYR A 70 -3.57 3.46 -7.46
N LYS A 71 -2.86 4.58 -7.57
CA LYS A 71 -1.45 4.69 -7.14
C LYS A 71 -1.37 5.07 -5.67
N TYR A 72 -0.34 4.57 -4.99
CA TYR A 72 -0.02 4.90 -3.60
C TYR A 72 1.48 5.15 -3.41
N ARG A 73 1.82 5.93 -2.40
CA ARG A 73 3.18 6.11 -1.90
C ARG A 73 3.45 5.16 -0.74
N LEU A 74 4.69 4.68 -0.69
CA LEU A 74 5.22 3.80 0.34
C LEU A 74 6.19 4.60 1.21
N TRP A 75 5.96 4.56 2.51
CA TRP A 75 6.80 5.20 3.51
C TRP A 75 7.29 4.17 4.52
N LEU A 76 8.54 4.32 4.95
CA LEU A 76 9.13 3.53 6.03
C LEU A 76 9.79 4.48 7.02
N ASN A 77 9.36 4.44 8.30
CA ASN A 77 9.86 5.35 9.34
C ASN A 77 9.80 6.83 8.89
N ASP A 78 8.66 7.24 8.31
CA ASP A 78 8.41 8.57 7.74
C ASP A 78 9.32 9.00 6.59
N GLN A 79 10.16 8.11 6.06
CA GLN A 79 10.92 8.35 4.84
C GLN A 79 10.19 7.77 3.63
N PRO A 80 10.03 8.54 2.53
CA PRO A 80 9.42 8.02 1.32
C PRO A 80 10.40 7.06 0.66
N VAL A 81 9.98 5.81 0.47
CA VAL A 81 10.84 4.74 -0.07
C VAL A 81 10.39 4.24 -1.43
N GLY A 82 9.19 4.60 -1.88
CA GLY A 82 8.72 4.23 -3.22
C GLY A 82 7.25 4.51 -3.47
N GLN A 83 6.75 3.89 -4.54
CA GLN A 83 5.35 3.94 -4.95
C GLN A 83 4.95 2.58 -5.54
N GLY A 84 3.65 2.29 -5.49
CA GLY A 84 3.05 1.13 -6.14
C GLY A 84 1.65 1.46 -6.63
N GLU A 85 0.99 0.49 -7.25
CA GLU A 85 -0.38 0.68 -7.72
C GLU A 85 -1.26 -0.55 -7.53
N VAL A 86 -2.55 -0.30 -7.41
CA VAL A 86 -3.61 -1.30 -7.34
C VAL A 86 -4.50 -1.15 -8.57
N ILE A 87 -4.67 -2.20 -9.34
CA ILE A 87 -5.59 -2.27 -10.47
C ILE A 87 -6.83 -3.01 -10.00
N LEU A 88 -7.99 -2.35 -10.05
CA LEU A 88 -9.27 -3.02 -9.84
C LEU A 88 -9.79 -3.52 -11.17
N ARG A 89 -10.11 -4.81 -11.25
CA ARG A 89 -10.83 -5.36 -12.40
C ARG A 89 -12.32 -5.01 -12.34
N GLU A 90 -12.94 -5.04 -13.51
CA GLU A 90 -14.40 -5.05 -13.60
C GLU A 90 -14.95 -6.33 -12.98
N LYS A 91 -16.21 -6.24 -12.53
CA LYS A 91 -16.97 -7.41 -12.07
C LYS A 91 -17.33 -8.33 -13.23
#